data_AF-A0A970W083-F1
#
_entry.id   AF-A0A970W083-F1
#
_cell.length_a   1.000
_cell.length_b   1.000
_cell.length_c   1.000
_cell.angle_alpha   90.00
_cell.angle_beta   90.00
_cell.angle_gamma   90.00
#
_symmetry.space_group_name_H-M   'P 1'
#
loop_
_entity.id
_entity.type
_entity.pdbx_description
1 polymer ?
#
loop_
_entity_poly.entity_id
_entity_poly.type
_entity_poly.pdbx_seq_one_letter_code
_entity_poly.pdbx_strand_id
1 'polypeptide(L)' 'MVDRAVLQELLEVRTTRVLRKLPDGGGADGSGWRVHHVLFARAGYTEAARAEAAAAGAELVDLARLDAEL' A
#
# COMPACT_ATOMS: atom_id res chain seq x y z
N MET A 1 11.27 10.75 -4.50
CA MET A 1 10.10 10.72 -3.59
C MET A 1 8.97 10.00 -4.30
N VAL A 2 8.21 9.18 -3.59
CA VAL A 2 7.04 8.46 -4.12
C VAL A 2 5.82 9.37 -4.10
N ASP A 3 5.07 9.41 -5.20
CA ASP A 3 3.90 10.26 -5.36
C ASP A 3 2.57 9.50 -5.23
N ARG A 4 1.46 10.26 -5.29
CA ARG A 4 0.10 9.73 -5.16
C ARG A 4 -0.25 8.73 -6.27
N ALA A 5 0.22 8.93 -7.50
CA ALA A 5 -0.15 8.07 -8.62
C ALA A 5 0.41 6.65 -8.42
N VAL A 6 1.65 6.55 -7.90
CA VAL A 6 2.24 5.26 -7.53
C VAL A 6 1.41 4.58 -6.43
N LEU A 7 0.95 5.31 -5.41
CA LEU A 7 0.10 4.75 -4.36
C LEU A 7 -1.22 4.22 -4.91
N GLN A 8 -1.91 4.99 -5.76
CA GLN A 8 -3.17 4.57 -6.39
C GLN A 8 -2.97 3.29 -7.21
N GLU A 9 -1.87 3.20 -7.98
CA GLU A 9 -1.55 1.96 -8.71
C GLU A 9 -1.37 0.77 -7.76
N LEU A 10 -0.62 0.94 -6.66
CA LEU A 10 -0.35 -0.13 -5.71
C LEU A 10 -1.63 -0.58 -4.99
N LEU A 11 -2.40 0.37 -4.48
CA LEU A 11 -3.59 0.13 -3.66
C LEU A 11 -4.74 -0.44 -4.49
N GLU A 12 -5.03 0.12 -5.67
CA GLU A 12 -6.22 -0.25 -6.43
C GLU A 12 -5.93 -1.32 -7.47
N VAL A 13 -4.84 -1.18 -8.22
CA VAL A 13 -4.54 -2.07 -9.34
C VAL A 13 -3.77 -3.29 -8.88
N ARG A 14 -2.69 -3.11 -8.12
CA ARG A 14 -1.83 -4.23 -7.74
C ARG A 14 -2.46 -5.10 -6.67
N THR A 15 -3.12 -4.53 -5.67
CA THR A 15 -3.89 -5.30 -4.66
C THR A 15 -4.88 -6.24 -5.34
N THR A 16 -5.71 -5.72 -6.25
CA THR A 16 -6.69 -6.52 -7.00
C THR A 16 -6.04 -7.68 -7.75
N ARG A 17 -4.89 -7.43 -8.38
CA ARG A 17 -4.14 -8.49 -9.11
C ARG A 17 -3.57 -9.56 -8.18
N VAL A 18 -3.18 -9.19 -6.96
CA VAL A 18 -2.69 -10.15 -5.95
C VAL A 18 -3.84 -10.98 -5.41
N LEU A 19 -4.97 -10.36 -5.04
CA LEU A 19 -6.13 -11.06 -4.50
C LEU A 19 -6.68 -12.13 -5.46
N ARG A 20 -6.73 -11.83 -6.77
CA ARG A 20 -7.15 -12.81 -7.80
C ARG A 20 -6.26 -14.06 -7.89
N LYS A 21 -5.05 -14.01 -7.36
CA LYS A 21 -4.10 -15.13 -7.35
C LYS A 21 -4.15 -15.94 -6.06
N LEU A 22 -4.89 -15.50 -5.05
CA LEU A 22 -4.99 -16.22 -3.78
C LEU A 22 -5.95 -17.41 -3.90
N PRO A 23 -5.71 -18.50 -3.15
CA PRO A 23 -6.63 -19.63 -3.06
C PRO A 23 -8.04 -19.21 -2.61
N ASP A 24 -9.03 -20.03 -2.97
CA ASP A 24 -10.47 -19.85 -2.70
C ASP A 24 -11.12 -18.64 -3.38
N GLY A 25 -10.39 -18.00 -4.30
CA GLY A 25 -10.89 -16.86 -5.05
C GLY A 25 -11.37 -15.81 -4.07
N GLY A 26 -10.44 -15.11 -3.41
CA GLY A 26 -10.79 -13.81 -2.84
C GLY A 26 -11.54 -13.08 -3.95
N GLY A 27 -12.86 -12.91 -3.79
CA GLY A 27 -13.77 -12.58 -4.89
C GLY A 27 -13.36 -11.30 -5.60
N ALA A 28 -14.21 -10.75 -6.45
CA ALA A 28 -14.00 -9.38 -6.95
C ALA A 28 -13.81 -8.33 -5.80
N ASP A 29 -14.13 -8.76 -4.59
CA ASP A 29 -14.27 -8.13 -3.29
C ASP A 29 -13.35 -8.75 -2.19
N GLY A 30 -12.47 -9.72 -2.50
CA GLY A 30 -11.49 -10.27 -1.54
C GLY A 30 -12.10 -11.14 -0.42
N SER A 31 -13.31 -11.66 -0.62
CA SER A 31 -14.07 -12.45 0.36
C SER A 31 -13.23 -13.54 1.03
N GLY A 32 -12.95 -13.37 2.31
CA GLY A 32 -12.17 -14.29 3.16
C GLY A 32 -10.84 -13.73 3.66
N TRP A 33 -10.24 -12.75 2.96
CA TRP A 33 -8.94 -12.20 3.30
C TRP A 33 -9.05 -10.77 3.82
N ARG A 34 -8.41 -10.49 4.96
CA ARG A 34 -8.21 -9.13 5.44
C ARG A 34 -6.90 -8.58 4.86
N VAL A 35 -6.98 -7.42 4.19
CA VAL A 35 -5.82 -6.78 3.58
C VAL A 35 -5.30 -5.66 4.50
N HIS A 36 -3.99 -5.65 4.72
CA HIS A 36 -3.27 -4.57 5.40
C HIS A 36 -2.17 -4.08 4.47
N HIS A 37 -2.17 -2.79 4.15
CA HIS A 37 -1.17 -2.18 3.28
C HIS A 37 -0.07 -1.52 4.09
N VAL A 38 1.18 -1.94 3.82
CA VAL A 38 2.39 -1.27 4.31
C VAL A 38 3.27 -1.01 3.10
N LEU A 39 3.58 0.26 2.85
CA LEU A 39 4.37 0.69 1.71
C LEU A 39 5.75 1.13 2.18
N PHE A 40 6.77 0.62 1.50
CA PHE A 40 8.16 0.92 1.79
C PHE A 40 8.78 1.80 0.70
N ALA A 41 9.48 2.87 1.08
CA ALA A 41 10.18 3.72 0.12
C ALA A 41 11.52 4.23 0.65
N ARG A 42 12.58 4.04 -0.13
CA ARG A 42 13.90 4.57 0.21
C ARG A 42 13.95 6.10 0.23
N ALA A 43 13.28 6.73 -0.73
CA ALA A 43 13.34 8.18 -0.93
C ALA A 43 12.22 8.96 -0.22
N GLY A 44 11.40 8.29 0.61
CA GLY A 44 10.23 8.90 1.25
C GLY A 44 9.06 9.20 0.30
N TYR A 45 8.05 9.87 0.85
CA TYR A 45 6.74 10.13 0.22
C TYR A 45 6.43 11.62 0.11
N THR A 46 5.74 12.02 -0.96
CA THR A 46 5.15 13.37 -1.06
C THR A 46 3.96 13.53 -0.11
N GLU A 47 3.60 14.78 0.22
CA GLU A 47 2.40 15.05 1.02
C GLU A 47 1.12 14.51 0.37
N ALA A 48 1.01 14.58 -0.96
CA ALA A 48 -0.12 14.00 -1.68
C ALA A 48 -0.19 12.47 -1.51
N ALA A 49 0.96 11.80 -1.48
CA ALA A 49 1.04 10.37 -1.21
C ALA A 49 0.70 10.06 0.26
N ARG A 50 1.17 10.85 1.22
CA ARG A 50 0.82 10.70 2.64
C ARG A 50 -0.68 10.84 2.88
N ALA A 51 -1.32 11.81 2.25
CA ALA A 51 -2.77 12.00 2.31
C ALA A 51 -3.54 10.81 1.72
N GLU A 52 -3.10 10.28 0.57
CA GLU A 52 -3.70 9.10 -0.06
C GLU A 52 -3.59 7.86 0.84
N ALA A 53 -2.40 7.61 1.42
CA ALA A 53 -2.18 6.50 2.32
C ALA A 53 -3.05 6.60 3.57
N ALA A 54 -3.16 7.78 4.18
CA ALA A 54 -4.03 8.01 5.33
C ALA A 54 -5.50 7.75 5.00
N ALA A 55 -5.97 8.19 3.82
CA ALA A 55 -7.34 7.94 3.36
C ALA A 55 -7.62 6.43 3.15
N ALA A 56 -6.62 5.68 2.68
CA ALA A 56 -6.70 4.24 2.48
C ALA A 56 -6.39 3.41 3.74
N GLY A 57 -5.99 4.03 4.85
CA GLY A 57 -5.53 3.32 6.05
C GLY A 57 -4.22 2.53 5.84
N ALA A 58 -3.40 2.93 4.87
CA ALA A 58 -2.12 2.31 4.57
C ALA A 58 -0.99 2.91 5.43
N GLU A 59 -0.08 2.06 5.89
CA GLU A 59 1.10 2.48 6.62
C GLU A 59 2.23 2.84 5.65
N LEU A 60 2.92 3.95 5.93
CA LEU A 60 4.09 4.39 5.18
C LEU A 60 5.36 4.20 6.01
N VAL A 61 6.33 3.54 5.42
CA VAL A 61 7.63 3.28 6.02
C VAL A 61 8.71 3.77 5.05
N ASP A 62 9.41 4.83 5.43
CA ASP A 62 10.56 5.31 4.66
C ASP A 62 11.88 4.96 5.35
N LEU A 63 13.00 5.16 4.64
CA LEU A 63 14.32 4.83 5.17
C LEU A 63 14.63 5.59 6.46
N ALA A 64 14.21 6.87 6.56
CA ALA A 64 14.46 7.66 7.77
C ALA A 64 13.72 7.08 8.99
N ARG A 65 12.50 6.58 8.82
CA ARG A 65 11.77 5.86 9.87
C ARG A 65 12.45 4.54 10.24
N LEU A 66 12.85 3.74 9.25
CA LEU A 66 13.54 2.47 9.50
C LEU A 66 14.85 2.68 10.26
N ASP A 67 15.66 3.66 9.86
CA ASP A 67 16.93 3.99 10.53
C ASP A 67 16.73 4.50 11.97
N ALA A 68 15.55 5.05 12.29
CA ALA A 68 15.23 5.52 13.63
C ALA A 68 14.66 4.43 14.56
N GLU A 69 14.12 3.34 13.99
CA GLU A 69 13.42 2.28 14.73
C GLU A 69 14.24 0.97 14.84
N LEU A 70 15.41 0.88 14.17
CA LEU A 70 16.35 -0.27 14.24
C LEU A 70 17.51 -0.01 15.22
#